data_AF-A0A7J6B0H5-F1
#
_entry.id   AF-A0A7J6B0H5-F1
#
_cell.length_a   1.000
_cell.length_b   1.000
_cell.length_c   1.000
_cell.angle_alpha   90.00
_cell.angle_beta   90.00
_cell.angle_gamma   90.00
#
_symmetry.space_group_name_H-M   'P 1'
#
loop_
_entity.id
_entity.type
_entity.pdbx_description
1 polymer ?
#
loop_
_entity_poly.entity_id
_entity_poly.type
_entity_poly.pdbx_seq_one_letter_code
_entity_poly.pdbx_strand_id
1 'polypeptide(L)'
;MDQVVPADQSFTKDYTGIFHFRFHRNGQWVDVVIDDQLPTLNGQLIFVNCKTSNEFWPALLEKAYAKVCGSYAALNGGFISDGLHDFTGGAYKTFNLTKASDNLWDLMEQAVKRKAVMGCGTPPGPTPANTVLPNGIVQGHAYTVTGVTKVKSQGKVVKLVRLLNPGEKESGRETGVITHLCGMR
;
A
#
# COMPACT_ATOMS: atom_id res chain seq x y z
N MET A 1 -12.81 2.75 6.48
CA MET A 1 -11.55 3.40 6.88
C MET A 1 -11.57 3.70 8.37
N ASP A 2 -12.74 4.09 8.88
CA ASP A 2 -13.04 4.42 10.28
C ASP A 2 -12.62 3.33 11.27
N GLN A 3 -12.58 2.06 10.85
CA GLN A 3 -12.06 0.98 11.68
C GLN A 3 -10.60 1.19 12.03
N VAL A 4 -9.74 1.61 11.10
CA VAL A 4 -8.29 1.82 11.33
C VAL A 4 -7.98 3.25 11.76
N VAL A 5 -8.64 4.22 11.12
CA VAL A 5 -8.45 5.66 11.33
C VAL A 5 -9.77 6.24 11.84
N PRO A 6 -9.99 6.30 13.17
CA PRO A 6 -11.16 6.94 13.74
C PRO A 6 -11.28 8.41 13.31
N ALA A 7 -12.48 8.83 12.91
CA ALA A 7 -12.74 10.15 12.32
C ALA A 7 -12.96 11.27 13.34
N ASP A 8 -12.97 10.94 14.62
CA ASP A 8 -13.19 11.81 15.78
C ASP A 8 -11.92 12.52 16.27
N GLN A 9 -10.91 12.63 15.41
CA GLN A 9 -9.60 13.20 15.71
C GLN A 9 -9.33 14.44 14.86
N SER A 10 -8.83 15.51 15.49
CA SER A 10 -8.61 16.79 14.82
C SER A 10 -7.44 17.55 15.45
N PHE A 11 -6.83 18.45 14.66
CA PHE A 11 -5.85 19.43 15.13
C PHE A 11 -6.48 20.70 15.73
N THR A 12 -7.83 20.80 15.76
CA THR A 12 -8.52 22.01 16.20
C THR A 12 -9.37 21.78 17.44
N LYS A 13 -10.39 20.95 17.34
CA LYS A 13 -11.34 20.66 18.41
C LYS A 13 -10.73 19.64 19.38
N ASP A 14 -10.73 19.97 20.67
CA ASP A 14 -10.27 19.11 21.77
C ASP A 14 -8.86 18.54 21.56
N TYR A 15 -8.01 19.27 20.80
CA TYR A 15 -6.67 18.83 20.44
C TYR A 15 -5.70 18.95 21.62
N THR A 16 -5.04 17.84 21.94
CA THR A 16 -4.03 17.74 23.01
C THR A 16 -2.72 17.10 22.55
N GLY A 17 -2.44 17.09 21.23
CA GLY A 17 -1.24 16.45 20.67
C GLY A 17 -1.26 14.92 20.71
N ILE A 18 -2.45 14.31 20.82
CA ILE A 18 -2.64 12.86 20.93
C ILE A 18 -3.57 12.38 19.82
N PHE A 19 -3.21 11.25 19.20
CA PHE A 19 -3.99 10.54 18.19
C PHE A 19 -4.02 9.04 18.50
N HIS A 20 -4.95 8.32 17.91
CA HIS A 20 -5.07 6.87 18.03
C HIS A 20 -5.49 6.20 16.72
N PHE A 21 -5.05 4.96 16.57
CA PHE A 21 -5.31 4.11 15.39
C PHE A 21 -5.58 2.70 15.85
N ARG A 22 -6.33 1.92 15.06
CA ARG A 22 -6.62 0.53 15.41
C ARG A 22 -6.03 -0.42 14.38
N PHE A 23 -5.39 -1.47 14.88
CA PHE A 23 -4.79 -2.53 14.07
C PHE A 23 -5.29 -3.88 14.55
N HIS A 24 -5.46 -4.81 13.63
CA HIS A 24 -5.87 -6.17 13.94
C HIS A 24 -4.65 -7.03 14.26
N ARG A 25 -4.46 -7.37 15.54
CA ARG A 25 -3.31 -8.15 16.02
C ARG A 25 -3.81 -9.35 16.81
N ASN A 26 -3.25 -10.52 16.52
CA ASN A 26 -3.58 -11.77 17.22
C ASN A 26 -5.10 -12.07 17.30
N GLY A 27 -5.85 -11.76 16.23
CA GLY A 27 -7.28 -12.02 16.17
C GLY A 27 -8.18 -10.96 16.81
N GLN A 28 -7.63 -9.82 17.25
CA GLN A 28 -8.38 -8.75 17.92
C GLN A 28 -7.96 -7.37 17.42
N TRP A 29 -8.87 -6.40 17.49
CA TRP A 29 -8.56 -5.01 17.22
C TRP A 29 -7.90 -4.38 18.45
N VAL A 30 -6.70 -3.83 18.27
CA VAL A 30 -5.91 -3.16 19.30
C VAL A 30 -5.88 -1.67 19.00
N ASP A 31 -6.23 -0.86 19.99
CA ASP A 31 -6.16 0.60 19.91
C ASP A 31 -4.77 1.09 20.33
N VAL A 32 -4.17 1.93 19.49
CA VAL A 32 -2.78 2.37 19.61
C VAL A 32 -2.74 3.87 19.63
N VAL A 33 -2.47 4.40 20.82
CA VAL A 33 -2.34 5.84 21.07
C VAL A 33 -0.90 6.29 20.80
N ILE A 34 -0.74 7.43 20.13
CA ILE A 34 0.54 8.08 19.84
C ILE A 34 0.43 9.59 20.11
N ASP A 35 1.56 10.22 20.41
CA ASP A 35 1.70 11.67 20.23
C ASP A 35 1.94 12.01 18.74
N ASP A 36 1.93 13.29 18.39
CA ASP A 36 2.12 13.78 17.02
C ASP A 36 3.54 14.26 16.68
N GLN A 37 4.55 13.96 17.51
CA GLN A 37 5.93 14.24 17.16
C GLN A 37 6.40 13.30 16.05
N LEU A 38 6.52 13.83 14.84
CA LEU A 38 6.95 13.08 13.67
C LEU A 38 8.44 13.30 13.38
N PRO A 39 9.19 12.27 12.95
CA PRO A 39 10.57 12.44 12.54
C PRO A 39 10.70 13.36 11.32
N THR A 40 11.49 14.43 11.48
CA THR A 40 11.75 15.40 10.39
C THR A 40 13.24 15.63 10.20
N LEU A 41 13.63 15.96 8.97
CA LEU A 41 14.94 16.48 8.61
C LEU A 41 14.73 17.75 7.78
N ASN A 42 15.33 18.87 8.22
CA ASN A 42 15.16 20.18 7.59
C ASN A 42 13.67 20.60 7.45
N GLY A 43 12.85 20.28 8.45
CA GLY A 43 11.41 20.59 8.45
C GLY A 43 10.56 19.73 7.51
N GLN A 44 11.13 18.68 6.91
CA GLN A 44 10.41 17.73 6.05
C GLN A 44 10.31 16.36 6.71
N LEU A 45 9.17 15.69 6.55
CA LEU A 45 8.98 14.32 7.02
C LEU A 45 9.94 13.37 6.29
N ILE A 46 10.65 12.53 7.04
CA ILE A 46 11.63 11.60 6.46
C ILE A 46 11.04 10.25 6.02
N PHE A 47 9.85 9.92 6.50
CA PHE A 47 9.12 8.69 6.14
C PHE A 47 7.93 9.01 5.20
N VAL A 48 6.74 8.44 5.43
CA VAL A 48 5.56 8.72 4.61
C VAL A 48 5.32 10.23 4.56
N ASN A 49 5.32 10.75 3.33
CA ASN A 49 4.94 12.12 3.02
C ASN A 49 3.51 12.14 2.50
N CYS A 50 2.78 13.17 2.91
CA CYS A 50 1.39 13.34 2.51
C CYS A 50 1.34 14.09 1.18
N LYS A 51 0.28 13.84 0.40
CA LYS A 51 0.10 14.52 -0.91
C LYS A 51 -0.08 16.02 -0.76
N THR A 52 -0.66 16.45 0.36
CA THR A 52 -0.89 17.85 0.68
C THR A 52 -0.13 18.23 1.95
N SER A 53 0.32 19.47 2.04
CA SER A 53 1.15 19.95 3.17
C SER A 53 0.42 19.97 4.50
N ASN A 54 -0.92 19.93 4.49
CA ASN A 54 -1.77 20.08 5.67
C ASN A 54 -2.51 18.79 6.03
N GLU A 55 -2.09 17.66 5.47
CA GLU A 55 -2.63 16.34 5.78
C GLU A 55 -1.55 15.57 6.53
N PHE A 56 -1.84 15.03 7.71
CA PHE A 56 -0.85 14.34 8.56
C PHE A 56 -1.27 12.92 8.95
N TRP A 57 -2.52 12.53 8.68
CA TRP A 57 -3.03 11.20 9.06
C TRP A 57 -2.20 10.04 8.48
N PRO A 58 -1.62 10.09 7.25
CA PRO A 58 -0.78 9.00 6.76
C PRO A 58 0.50 8.84 7.58
N ALA A 59 1.15 9.96 7.92
CA ALA A 59 2.39 9.96 8.71
C ALA A 59 2.14 9.52 10.16
N LEU A 60 1.02 9.95 10.75
CA LEU A 60 0.59 9.51 12.08
C LEU A 60 0.21 8.03 12.09
N LEU A 61 -0.49 7.54 11.06
CA LEU A 61 -0.83 6.12 10.91
C LEU A 61 0.43 5.26 10.80
N GLU A 62 1.40 5.68 10.00
CA GLU A 62 2.70 5.00 9.89
C GLU A 62 3.43 4.98 11.23
N LYS A 63 3.44 6.10 11.98
CA LYS A 63 4.02 6.15 13.34
C LYS A 63 3.35 5.16 14.28
N ALA A 64 2.02 5.09 14.27
CA ALA A 64 1.27 4.16 15.12
C ALA A 64 1.56 2.71 14.73
N TYR A 65 1.68 2.41 13.44
CA TYR A 65 2.06 1.07 12.99
C TYR A 65 3.50 0.72 13.34
N ALA A 66 4.44 1.67 13.19
CA ALA A 66 5.82 1.53 13.66
C ALA A 66 5.89 1.21 15.16
N LYS A 67 5.04 1.85 15.97
CA LYS A 67 4.92 1.55 17.41
C LYS A 67 4.46 0.11 17.67
N VAL A 68 3.49 -0.41 16.90
CA VAL A 68 3.05 -1.82 17.00
C VAL A 68 4.16 -2.79 16.60
N CYS A 69 4.92 -2.44 15.55
CA CYS A 69 6.04 -3.25 15.06
C CYS A 69 7.33 -3.07 15.87
N GLY A 70 7.37 -2.12 16.81
CA GLY A 70 8.48 -1.85 17.73
C GLY A 70 9.39 -0.69 17.32
N SER A 71 9.51 -0.36 16.03
CA SER A 71 10.21 0.84 15.55
C SER A 71 9.91 1.11 14.07
N TYR A 72 10.26 2.31 13.56
CA TYR A 72 10.26 2.58 12.12
C TYR A 72 11.20 1.65 11.34
N ALA A 73 12.35 1.30 11.92
CA ALA A 73 13.30 0.37 11.30
C ALA A 73 12.70 -1.03 11.13
N ALA A 74 11.81 -1.45 12.03
CA ALA A 74 11.11 -2.72 11.94
C ALA A 74 10.06 -2.77 10.81
N LEU A 75 9.70 -1.63 10.22
CA LEU A 75 8.87 -1.57 9.00
C LEU A 75 9.69 -1.80 7.72
N ASN A 76 11.02 -1.82 7.82
CA ASN A 76 11.87 -2.06 6.66
C ASN A 76 11.87 -3.55 6.29
N GLY A 77 11.25 -3.86 5.16
CA GLY A 77 10.98 -5.23 4.77
C GLY A 77 9.72 -5.79 5.44
N GLY A 78 9.05 -6.69 4.76
CA GLY A 78 7.80 -7.29 5.22
C GLY A 78 6.96 -7.82 4.07
N PHE A 79 5.92 -8.57 4.40
CA PHE A 79 4.98 -9.07 3.41
C PHE A 79 3.74 -8.18 3.34
N ILE A 80 3.31 -7.88 2.11
CA ILE A 80 2.04 -7.16 1.85
C ILE A 80 0.88 -7.83 2.58
N SER A 81 0.88 -9.16 2.66
CA SER A 81 -0.15 -9.93 3.37
C SER A 81 -0.28 -9.57 4.84
N ASP A 82 0.84 -9.31 5.51
CA ASP A 82 0.86 -9.03 6.95
C ASP A 82 0.23 -7.67 7.20
N GLY A 83 0.63 -6.67 6.40
CA GLY A 83 -0.04 -5.36 6.40
C GLY A 83 -1.53 -5.50 6.09
N LEU A 84 -1.91 -6.21 5.04
CA LEU A 84 -3.33 -6.41 4.71
C LEU A 84 -4.10 -7.06 5.86
N HIS A 85 -3.52 -8.05 6.53
CA HIS A 85 -4.14 -8.68 7.69
C HIS A 85 -4.30 -7.68 8.85
N ASP A 86 -3.24 -6.95 9.19
CA ASP A 86 -3.23 -6.00 10.29
C ASP A 86 -4.16 -4.80 10.06
N PHE A 87 -4.32 -4.35 8.81
CA PHE A 87 -5.18 -3.23 8.46
C PHE A 87 -6.64 -3.61 8.22
N THR A 88 -6.97 -4.89 8.04
CA THR A 88 -8.34 -5.31 7.69
C THR A 88 -8.95 -6.35 8.62
N GLY A 89 -8.13 -7.10 9.36
CA GLY A 89 -8.54 -8.32 10.06
C GLY A 89 -9.06 -9.44 9.15
N GLY A 90 -8.94 -9.26 7.82
CA GLY A 90 -9.47 -10.17 6.83
C GLY A 90 -8.54 -11.34 6.54
N ALA A 91 -9.12 -12.39 5.97
CA ALA A 91 -8.37 -13.45 5.32
C ALA A 91 -7.78 -12.93 4.00
N TYR A 92 -6.54 -13.31 3.70
CA TYR A 92 -5.89 -13.00 2.43
C TYR A 92 -5.57 -14.28 1.67
N LYS A 93 -5.32 -14.13 0.37
CA LYS A 93 -4.82 -15.20 -0.49
C LYS A 93 -3.71 -14.67 -1.38
N THR A 94 -2.58 -15.37 -1.38
CA THR A 94 -1.41 -15.03 -2.19
C THR A 94 -1.36 -15.90 -3.43
N PHE A 95 -0.93 -15.34 -4.56
CA PHE A 95 -0.77 -16.03 -5.83
C PHE A 95 0.66 -15.88 -6.33
N ASN A 96 1.29 -16.99 -6.71
CA ASN A 96 2.55 -16.94 -7.44
C ASN A 96 2.26 -16.69 -8.92
N LEU A 97 2.62 -15.51 -9.42
CA LEU A 97 2.32 -15.09 -10.79
C LEU A 97 2.99 -15.96 -11.86
N THR A 98 4.15 -16.58 -11.57
CA THR A 98 4.82 -17.48 -12.53
C THR A 98 4.14 -18.84 -12.66
N LYS A 99 3.27 -19.18 -11.70
CA LYS A 99 2.48 -20.42 -11.66
C LYS A 99 0.98 -20.14 -11.63
N ALA A 100 0.56 -18.95 -12.05
CA ALA A 100 -0.83 -18.53 -11.93
C ALA A 100 -1.73 -19.36 -12.85
N SER A 101 -2.86 -19.80 -12.31
CA SER A 101 -3.92 -20.48 -13.05
C SER A 101 -4.68 -19.51 -13.95
N ASP A 102 -5.31 -20.04 -15.00
CA ASP A 102 -6.07 -19.26 -15.98
C ASP A 102 -7.22 -18.43 -15.36
N ASN A 103 -7.73 -18.84 -14.20
CA ASN A 103 -8.79 -18.16 -13.47
C ASN A 103 -8.33 -16.95 -12.61
N LEU A 104 -7.04 -16.62 -12.55
CA LEU A 104 -6.55 -15.50 -11.74
C LEU A 104 -7.26 -14.19 -12.10
N TRP A 105 -7.50 -13.96 -13.39
CA TRP A 105 -8.21 -12.77 -13.85
C TRP A 105 -9.62 -12.67 -13.28
N ASP A 106 -10.38 -13.76 -13.28
CA ASP A 106 -11.76 -13.77 -12.78
C ASP A 106 -11.78 -13.56 -11.26
N LEU A 107 -10.77 -14.08 -10.55
CA LEU A 107 -10.58 -13.81 -9.13
C LEU A 107 -10.28 -12.34 -8.86
N MET A 108 -9.44 -11.69 -9.67
CA MET A 108 -9.17 -10.25 -9.56
C MET A 108 -10.42 -9.41 -9.86
N GLU A 109 -11.21 -9.76 -10.88
CA GLU A 109 -12.49 -9.09 -11.15
C GLU A 109 -13.46 -9.24 -9.97
N GLN A 110 -13.54 -10.43 -9.36
CA GLN A 110 -14.35 -10.64 -8.16
C GLN A 110 -13.83 -9.85 -6.95
N ALA A 111 -12.51 -9.77 -6.76
CA ALA A 111 -11.88 -8.99 -5.71
C ALA A 111 -12.24 -7.49 -5.85
N VAL A 112 -12.15 -6.93 -7.06
CA VAL A 112 -12.59 -5.55 -7.34
C VAL A 112 -14.07 -5.37 -7.03
N LYS A 113 -14.95 -6.27 -7.48
CA LYS A 113 -16.41 -6.21 -7.21
C LYS A 113 -16.71 -6.24 -5.71
N ARG A 114 -15.93 -6.99 -4.94
CA ARG A 114 -16.06 -7.10 -3.47
C ARG A 114 -15.31 -5.99 -2.72
N LYS A 115 -14.70 -5.04 -3.42
CA LYS A 115 -13.86 -3.97 -2.85
C LYS A 115 -12.73 -4.51 -1.97
N ALA A 116 -12.21 -5.69 -2.31
CA ALA A 116 -11.06 -6.26 -1.64
C ALA A 116 -9.79 -5.45 -1.97
N VAL A 117 -8.91 -5.30 -0.99
CA VAL A 117 -7.61 -4.66 -1.19
C VAL A 117 -6.65 -5.68 -1.81
N MET A 118 -5.90 -5.24 -2.81
CA MET A 118 -4.95 -6.09 -3.53
C MET A 118 -3.60 -5.38 -3.61
N GLY A 119 -2.54 -6.13 -3.41
CA GLY A 119 -1.18 -5.68 -3.67
C GLY A 119 -0.39 -6.76 -4.41
N CYS A 120 0.69 -6.35 -5.04
CA CYS A 120 1.64 -7.23 -5.68
C CYS A 120 3.06 -6.72 -5.42
N GLY A 121 4.04 -7.61 -5.52
CA GLY A 121 5.44 -7.25 -5.34
C GLY A 121 6.30 -7.80 -6.47
N THR A 122 7.44 -7.18 -6.67
CA THR A 122 8.49 -7.69 -7.55
C THR A 122 9.53 -8.46 -6.74
N PRO A 123 10.18 -9.48 -7.34
CA PRO A 123 11.26 -10.18 -6.68
C PRO A 123 12.43 -9.23 -6.39
N PRO A 124 13.24 -9.51 -5.35
CA PRO A 124 14.41 -8.71 -5.03
C PRO A 124 15.44 -8.75 -6.17
N GLY A 125 16.15 -7.63 -6.35
CA GLY A 125 17.29 -7.54 -7.26
C GLY A 125 18.55 -8.19 -6.68
N PRO A 126 19.66 -8.17 -7.43
CA PRO A 126 20.95 -8.70 -6.96
C PRO A 126 21.54 -7.89 -5.80
N THR A 127 21.09 -6.65 -5.60
CA THR A 127 21.48 -5.79 -4.49
C THR A 127 20.25 -5.41 -3.66
N PRO A 128 20.44 -5.00 -2.39
CA PRO A 128 19.35 -4.48 -1.56
C PRO A 128 18.79 -3.12 -2.03
N ALA A 129 19.36 -2.52 -3.08
CA ALA A 129 18.93 -1.21 -3.56
C ALA A 129 17.70 -1.33 -4.47
N ASN A 130 16.77 -0.38 -4.29
CA ASN A 130 15.59 -0.23 -5.16
C ASN A 130 16.03 0.17 -6.57
N THR A 131 16.22 -0.84 -7.42
CA THR A 131 16.65 -0.67 -8.81
C THR A 131 15.44 -0.51 -9.70
N VAL A 132 15.38 0.60 -10.46
CA VAL A 132 14.34 0.84 -11.47
C VAL A 132 14.76 0.16 -12.78
N LEU A 133 13.92 -0.76 -13.27
CA LEU A 133 14.11 -1.45 -14.53
C LEU A 133 13.80 -0.54 -15.74
N PRO A 134 14.27 -0.87 -16.96
CA PRO A 134 14.00 -0.07 -18.16
C PRO A 134 12.51 0.16 -18.48
N ASN A 135 11.63 -0.69 -17.96
CA ASN A 135 10.18 -0.57 -18.09
C ASN A 135 9.53 0.29 -16.98
N GLY A 136 10.31 0.90 -16.11
CA GLY A 136 9.84 1.74 -14.99
C GLY A 136 9.46 0.97 -13.72
N ILE A 137 9.52 -0.36 -13.72
CA ILE A 137 9.20 -1.18 -12.55
C ILE A 137 10.41 -1.24 -11.60
N VAL A 138 10.17 -1.10 -10.30
CA VAL A 138 11.18 -1.18 -9.25
C VAL A 138 11.29 -2.63 -8.76
N GLN A 139 12.51 -3.15 -8.62
CA GLN A 139 12.76 -4.47 -8.05
C GLN A 139 12.65 -4.48 -6.51
N GLY A 140 12.28 -5.64 -5.94
CA GLY A 140 12.11 -5.80 -4.49
C GLY A 140 11.03 -4.90 -3.89
N HIS A 141 10.06 -4.45 -4.69
CA HIS A 141 9.17 -3.36 -4.33
C HIS A 141 7.69 -3.76 -4.34
N ALA A 142 6.93 -3.20 -3.41
CA ALA A 142 5.49 -3.41 -3.29
C ALA A 142 4.69 -2.36 -4.08
N TYR A 143 3.64 -2.82 -4.75
CA TYR A 143 2.70 -2.02 -5.51
C TYR A 143 1.27 -2.31 -5.05
N THR A 144 0.40 -1.30 -5.11
CA THR A 144 -1.03 -1.46 -4.89
C THR A 144 -1.72 -1.73 -6.24
N VAL A 145 -2.51 -2.80 -6.32
CA VAL A 145 -3.38 -3.03 -7.49
C VAL A 145 -4.66 -2.21 -7.30
N THR A 146 -4.82 -1.16 -8.10
CA THR A 146 -5.93 -0.19 -7.94
C THR A 146 -7.06 -0.40 -8.96
N GLY A 147 -6.93 -1.37 -9.85
CA GLY A 147 -7.98 -1.70 -10.80
C GLY A 147 -7.57 -2.76 -11.81
N VAL A 148 -8.57 -3.42 -12.37
CA VAL A 148 -8.45 -4.31 -13.53
C VAL A 148 -9.49 -3.92 -14.56
N THR A 149 -9.11 -3.97 -15.84
CA THR A 149 -10.03 -3.67 -16.94
C THR A 149 -9.71 -4.45 -18.20
N LYS A 150 -10.71 -4.63 -19.05
CA LYS A 150 -10.56 -5.21 -20.39
C LYS A 150 -10.76 -4.09 -21.40
N VAL A 151 -9.83 -3.96 -22.34
CA VAL A 151 -9.94 -3.00 -23.45
C VAL A 151 -9.86 -3.73 -24.78
N LYS A 152 -10.50 -3.19 -25.81
CA LYS A 152 -10.34 -3.68 -27.18
C LYS A 152 -9.21 -2.92 -27.84
N SER A 153 -8.16 -3.61 -28.25
CA SER A 153 -7.02 -3.04 -28.98
C SER A 153 -6.75 -3.88 -30.22
N GLN A 154 -6.69 -3.24 -31.40
CA GLN A 154 -6.46 -3.91 -32.68
C GLN A 154 -7.36 -5.14 -32.91
N GLY A 155 -8.65 -5.02 -32.55
CA GLY A 155 -9.63 -6.10 -32.69
C GLY A 155 -9.56 -7.20 -31.62
N LYS A 156 -8.54 -7.23 -30.76
CA LYS A 156 -8.36 -8.22 -29.69
C LYS A 156 -8.71 -7.63 -28.33
N VAL A 157 -9.25 -8.46 -27.44
CA VAL A 157 -9.50 -8.08 -26.04
C VAL A 157 -8.21 -8.26 -25.24
N VAL A 158 -7.80 -7.20 -24.56
CA VAL A 158 -6.55 -7.09 -23.81
C VAL A 158 -6.90 -6.83 -22.34
N LYS A 159 -6.35 -7.67 -21.45
CA LYS A 159 -6.50 -7.57 -19.99
C LYS A 159 -5.43 -6.65 -19.40
N LEU A 160 -5.84 -5.64 -18.66
CA LEU A 160 -4.98 -4.61 -18.09
C LEU A 160 -5.13 -4.54 -16.57
N VAL A 161 -4.01 -4.39 -15.88
CA VAL A 161 -3.95 -4.17 -14.42
C VAL A 161 -3.32 -2.81 -14.17
N ARG A 162 -3.97 -1.98 -13.35
CA ARG A 162 -3.47 -0.67 -12.95
C ARG A 162 -2.75 -0.78 -11.62
N LEU A 163 -1.48 -0.44 -11.61
CA LEU A 163 -0.64 -0.41 -10.41
C LEU A 163 -0.43 1.02 -9.92
N LEU A 164 -0.35 1.18 -8.60
CA LEU A 164 0.09 2.40 -7.93
C LEU A 164 1.41 2.09 -7.22
N ASN A 165 2.43 2.90 -7.51
CA ASN A 165 3.71 2.88 -6.80
C ASN A 165 3.63 3.79 -5.56
N PRO A 166 3.71 3.27 -4.33
CA PRO A 166 3.62 4.08 -3.12
C PRO A 166 4.83 5.01 -2.92
N GLY A 167 5.99 4.71 -3.54
CA GLY A 167 7.22 5.48 -3.41
C GLY A 167 7.41 6.58 -4.46
N GLU A 168 6.53 6.67 -5.46
CA GLU A 168 6.60 7.73 -6.47
C GLU A 168 6.13 9.06 -5.88
N LYS A 169 7.01 10.06 -5.86
CA LYS A 169 6.59 11.45 -5.75
C LYS A 169 5.87 11.79 -7.05
N GLU A 170 4.55 11.99 -7.01
CA GLU A 170 3.73 12.35 -8.17
C GLU A 170 4.29 13.63 -8.83
N SER A 171 5.16 13.47 -9.82
CA SER A 171 5.64 14.55 -10.67
C SER A 171 4.60 14.86 -11.75
N GLY A 172 3.36 15.16 -11.35
CA GLY A 172 2.28 15.63 -12.25
C GLY A 172 1.94 14.74 -13.45
N ARG A 173 2.48 13.52 -13.51
CA ARG A 173 2.14 12.49 -14.49
C ARG A 173 1.55 11.34 -13.71
N GLU A 174 0.27 11.06 -13.91
CA GLU A 174 -0.32 9.78 -13.53
C GLU A 174 0.41 8.68 -14.32
N THR A 175 1.56 8.23 -13.85
CA THR A 175 2.17 6.99 -14.28
C THR A 175 1.48 5.86 -13.54
N GLY A 176 0.18 5.71 -13.78
CA GLY A 176 -0.49 4.44 -13.56
C GLY A 176 0.24 3.44 -14.44
N VAL A 177 1.12 2.63 -13.85
CA VAL A 177 1.79 1.58 -14.60
C VAL A 177 0.73 0.56 -14.96
N ILE A 178 0.21 0.70 -16.18
CA ILE A 178 -0.75 -0.22 -16.78
C ILE A 178 0.06 -1.34 -17.40
N THR A 179 0.25 -2.43 -16.65
CA THR A 179 0.87 -3.64 -17.21
C THR A 179 -0.20 -4.50 -17.87
N HIS A 180 0.06 -4.87 -19.12
CA HIS A 180 -0.65 -5.96 -19.76
C HIS A 180 -0.23 -7.27 -19.07
N LEU A 181 -1.19 -8.10 -18.65
CA LEU A 181 -0.90 -9.40 -18.03
C LEU A 181 -0.26 -10.40 -19.00
N CYS A 182 -0.13 -10.08 -20.29
CA CYS A 182 0.61 -10.89 -21.24
C CYS A 182 2.10 -10.51 -21.20
N GLY A 183 2.84 -10.93 -20.17
CA GLY A 183 4.29 -10.69 -20.15
C GLY A 183 5.04 -10.88 -18.84
N MET A 184 4.41 -11.20 -17.71
CA MET A 184 5.16 -11.62 -16.50
C MET A 184 5.48 -13.13 -16.52
N ARG A 185 6.00 -13.62 -17.64
CA ARG A 185 6.59 -14.95 -17.76
C ARG A 185 8.11 -14.83 -17.76
#